data_AF-A0A1H8TY35-F1
#
_entry.id   AF-A0A1H8TY35-F1
#
_cell.length_a   1.000
_cell.length_b   1.000
_cell.length_c   1.000
_cell.angle_alpha   90.00
_cell.angle_beta   90.00
_cell.angle_gamma   90.00
#
_symmetry.space_group_name_H-M   'P 1'
#
loop_
_entity.id
_entity.type
_entity.pdbx_description
1 polymer ?
#
loop_
_entity_poly.entity_id
_entity_poly.type
_entity_poly.pdbx_seq_one_letter_code
_entity_poly.pdbx_strand_id
1 'polypeptide(L)'
;MARLTEKIAALCEQMKDLQAMRQQVEKIPDPQIALTDPDARSMATSGRGTGIVGYTVQAAVDTEHHLIVAHTVTDIGNDRAQLVPMGLLAQEATGCATLPMLTDRGSLDGDQVLACEGTGLLPCVQKTLTSNHAKRCLFTGQDFVYDTEEGS
;
A
#
# COMPACT_ATOMS: atom_id res chain seq x y z
N MET A 1 -3.21 43.75 -23.47
CA MET A 1 -2.18 42.99 -24.20
C MET A 1 -0.98 42.61 -23.32
N ALA A 2 -0.38 43.52 -22.55
CA ALA A 2 0.76 43.23 -21.66
C ALA A 2 0.55 42.09 -20.63
N ARG A 3 -0.60 42.05 -19.96
CA ARG A 3 -0.93 40.99 -18.96
C ARG A 3 -0.99 39.57 -19.56
N LEU A 4 -1.34 39.44 -20.85
CA LEU A 4 -1.45 38.14 -21.50
C LEU A 4 -0.06 37.61 -21.89
N THR A 5 0.80 38.49 -22.41
CA THR A 5 2.20 38.18 -22.75
C THR A 5 3.03 37.83 -21.52
N GLU A 6 2.81 38.51 -20.38
CA GLU A 6 3.47 38.15 -19.11
C GLU A 6 3.07 36.76 -18.63
N LYS A 7 1.78 36.41 -18.71
CA LYS A 7 1.29 35.07 -18.33
C LYS A 7 1.87 33.98 -19.23
N ILE A 8 1.95 34.22 -20.53
CA ILE A 8 2.53 33.27 -21.49
C ILE A 8 4.03 33.08 -21.18
N ALA A 9 4.76 34.17 -20.92
CA ALA A 9 6.19 34.09 -20.56
C ALA A 9 6.39 33.28 -19.26
N ALA A 10 5.59 33.52 -18.23
CA ALA A 10 5.65 32.76 -16.98
C ALA A 10 5.37 31.26 -17.20
N LEU A 11 4.37 30.92 -18.02
CA LEU A 11 4.07 29.52 -18.36
C LEU A 11 5.21 28.87 -19.14
N CYS A 12 5.83 29.58 -20.08
CA CYS A 12 6.98 29.07 -20.83
C CYS A 12 8.18 28.78 -19.93
N GLU A 13 8.47 29.65 -18.94
CA GLU A 13 9.52 29.38 -17.95
C GLU A 13 9.18 28.17 -17.08
N GLN A 14 7.94 28.08 -16.57
CA GLN A 14 7.49 26.91 -15.81
C GLN A 14 7.61 25.60 -16.61
N MET A 15 7.34 25.63 -17.91
CA MET A 15 7.52 24.46 -18.77
C MET A 15 8.99 24.02 -18.88
N LYS A 16 9.93 24.97 -18.96
CA LYS A 16 11.37 24.66 -19.00
C LYS A 16 11.82 24.02 -17.70
N ASP A 17 11.39 24.56 -16.56
CA ASP A 17 11.72 24.02 -15.24
C ASP A 17 11.21 22.59 -15.07
N LEU A 18 9.96 22.33 -15.48
CA LEU A 18 9.36 20.98 -15.44
C LEU A 18 10.07 20.00 -16.37
N GLN A 19 10.54 20.44 -17.54
CA GLN A 19 11.33 19.60 -18.45
C GLN A 19 12.68 19.23 -17.86
N ALA A 20 13.37 20.18 -17.22
CA ALA A 20 14.64 19.92 -16.54
C ALA A 20 14.46 18.95 -15.37
N MET A 21 13.42 19.16 -14.55
CA MET A 21 13.10 18.27 -13.43
C MET A 21 12.76 16.86 -13.92
N ARG A 22 11.98 16.73 -15.00
CA ARG A 22 11.67 15.43 -15.61
C ARG A 22 12.93 14.65 -15.99
N GLN A 23 13.93 15.30 -16.60
CA GLN A 23 15.19 14.64 -16.95
C GLN A 23 15.99 14.17 -15.73
N GLN A 24 15.82 14.82 -14.58
CA GLN A 24 16.43 14.36 -13.33
C GLN A 24 15.69 13.14 -12.78
N VAL A 25 14.36 13.18 -12.77
CA VAL A 25 13.48 12.08 -12.34
C VAL A 25 13.71 10.81 -13.17
N GLU A 26 13.90 10.93 -14.48
CA GLU A 26 14.13 9.77 -15.36
C GLU A 26 15.49 9.09 -15.16
N LYS A 27 16.45 9.75 -14.49
CA LYS A 27 17.80 9.20 -14.26
C LYS A 27 17.93 8.38 -12.97
N ILE A 28 16.94 8.48 -12.08
CA ILE A 28 16.97 7.79 -10.79
C ILE A 28 16.16 6.48 -10.87
N PRO A 29 16.57 5.42 -10.16
CA PRO A 29 15.89 4.11 -10.22
C PRO A 29 14.42 4.14 -9.80
N ASP A 30 14.10 4.98 -8.82
CA ASP A 30 12.74 5.28 -8.39
C ASP A 30 12.36 6.66 -8.95
N PRO A 31 11.49 6.75 -9.97
CA PRO A 31 11.21 7.97 -10.71
C PRO A 31 10.32 8.94 -9.93
N GLN A 32 10.75 9.31 -8.73
CA GLN A 32 10.12 10.32 -7.88
C GLN A 32 11.20 11.15 -7.17
N ILE A 33 10.98 12.47 -7.08
CA ILE A 33 11.81 13.38 -6.28
C ILE A 33 10.89 14.15 -5.33
N ALA A 34 11.19 14.10 -4.04
CA ALA A 34 10.60 14.97 -3.04
C ALA A 34 11.53 16.17 -2.79
N LEU A 35 10.96 17.39 -2.77
CA LEU A 35 11.73 18.63 -2.74
C LEU A 35 12.27 18.99 -1.35
N THR A 36 11.67 18.45 -0.29
CA THR A 36 11.99 18.77 1.11
C THR A 36 12.75 17.66 1.83
N ASP A 37 12.47 16.41 1.48
CA ASP A 37 13.03 15.21 2.10
C ASP A 37 13.24 14.15 1.01
N PRO A 38 14.49 13.78 0.65
CA PRO A 38 14.78 12.81 -0.40
C PRO A 38 14.17 11.41 -0.18
N ASP A 39 13.89 11.04 1.07
CA ASP A 39 13.41 9.69 1.43
C ASP A 39 11.87 9.62 1.46
N ALA A 40 11.18 10.77 1.44
CA ALA A 40 9.72 10.79 1.40
C ALA A 40 9.17 10.35 0.04
N ARG A 41 8.03 9.65 0.06
CA ARG A 41 7.38 9.11 -1.15
C ARG A 41 5.93 9.54 -1.28
N SER A 42 5.40 9.44 -2.49
CA SER A 42 4.00 9.75 -2.75
C SER A 42 3.13 8.61 -2.23
N MET A 43 2.23 8.92 -1.30
CA MET A 43 1.36 7.96 -0.65
C MET A 43 0.11 7.71 -1.51
N ALA A 44 -0.40 6.48 -1.50
CA ALA A 44 -1.62 6.10 -2.20
C ALA A 44 -2.87 6.60 -1.45
N THR A 45 -3.04 7.91 -1.30
CA THR A 45 -4.25 8.48 -0.70
C THR A 45 -5.35 8.60 -1.76
N SER A 46 -6.49 7.96 -1.50
CA SER A 46 -7.65 7.94 -2.39
C SER A 46 -8.18 9.37 -2.68
N GLY A 47 -7.99 9.85 -3.92
CA GLY A 47 -9.04 10.57 -4.63
C GLY A 47 -9.00 12.11 -4.75
N ARG A 48 -7.92 12.83 -4.36
CA ARG A 48 -7.94 14.32 -4.46
C ARG A 48 -6.74 14.99 -5.13
N GLY A 49 -6.06 14.30 -6.05
CA GLY A 49 -5.15 14.94 -7.03
C GLY A 49 -3.91 15.63 -6.44
N THR A 50 -3.69 15.54 -5.13
CA THR A 50 -2.47 15.92 -4.43
C THR A 50 -2.07 14.70 -3.64
N GLY A 51 -1.11 13.93 -4.15
CA GLY A 51 -0.54 12.81 -3.40
C GLY A 51 0.11 13.38 -2.15
N ILE A 52 -0.25 12.87 -0.98
CA ILE A 52 0.48 13.20 0.25
C ILE A 52 1.89 12.65 0.08
N VAL A 53 2.92 13.48 0.28
CA VAL A 53 4.32 13.05 0.25
C VAL A 53 4.78 12.86 1.70
N GLY A 54 5.22 11.66 2.05
CA GLY A 54 5.60 11.33 3.42
C GLY A 54 5.97 9.86 3.59
N TYR A 55 5.65 9.33 4.77
CA TYR A 55 5.91 7.95 5.17
C TYR A 55 4.61 7.32 5.69
N THR A 56 4.52 6.00 5.56
CA THR A 56 3.46 5.19 6.15
C THR A 56 3.98 4.59 7.46
N VAL A 57 3.14 4.54 8.49
CA VAL A 57 3.45 3.86 9.74
C VAL A 57 2.55 2.64 9.87
N GLN A 58 3.17 1.49 10.15
CA GLN A 58 2.50 0.25 10.45
C GLN A 58 2.63 -0.05 11.94
N ALA A 59 1.57 -0.58 12.55
CA ALA A 59 1.56 -0.93 13.96
C ALA A 59 0.80 -2.24 14.20
N ALA A 60 1.38 -3.12 15.01
CA ALA A 60 0.72 -4.30 15.55
C ALA A 60 0.26 -4.02 16.97
N VAL A 61 -1.00 -4.32 17.26
CA VAL A 61 -1.63 -4.02 18.54
C VAL A 61 -2.14 -5.32 19.15
N ASP A 62 -1.79 -5.56 20.41
CA ASP A 62 -2.37 -6.63 21.20
C ASP A 62 -3.87 -6.38 21.43
N THR A 63 -4.70 -7.38 21.14
CA THR A 63 -6.15 -7.21 21.15
C THR A 63 -6.76 -7.27 22.55
N GLU A 64 -6.08 -7.89 23.51
CA GLU A 64 -6.56 -8.04 24.89
C GLU A 64 -6.26 -6.79 25.73
N HIS A 65 -5.03 -6.28 25.64
CA HIS A 65 -4.55 -5.17 26.48
C HIS A 65 -4.47 -3.84 25.72
N HIS A 66 -4.71 -3.85 24.40
CA HIS A 66 -4.66 -2.66 23.53
C HIS A 66 -3.29 -1.98 23.51
N LEU A 67 -2.22 -2.76 23.67
CA LEU A 67 -0.84 -2.28 23.64
C LEU A 67 -0.26 -2.39 22.24
N ILE A 68 0.45 -1.37 21.78
CA ILE A 68 1.27 -1.46 20.57
C ILE A 68 2.48 -2.33 20.89
N VAL A 69 2.56 -3.51 20.28
CA VAL A 69 3.65 -4.47 20.52
C VAL A 69 4.78 -4.32 19.51
N ALA A 70 4.49 -3.81 18.31
CA ALA A 70 5.49 -3.51 17.29
C ALA A 70 5.02 -2.36 16.40
N HIS A 71 5.95 -1.58 15.86
CA HIS A 71 5.68 -0.55 14.86
C HIS A 71 6.86 -0.38 13.90
N THR A 72 6.57 0.01 12.66
CA THR A 72 7.58 0.28 11.62
C THR A 72 7.17 1.50 10.81
N VAL A 73 8.15 2.33 10.44
CA VAL A 73 7.97 3.44 9.51
C VAL A 73 8.54 3.00 8.15
N THR A 74 7.77 3.20 7.09
CA THR A 74 8.13 2.80 5.73
C THR A 74 7.84 3.92 4.74
N ASP A 75 8.65 4.01 3.70
CA ASP A 75 8.45 4.90 2.54
C ASP A 75 7.57 4.23 1.46
N ILE A 76 7.12 2.99 1.69
CA ILE A 76 6.21 2.28 0.79
C ILE A 76 4.82 2.91 0.90
N GLY A 77 4.31 3.40 -0.23
CA GLY A 77 3.02 4.10 -0.31
C GLY A 77 1.76 3.24 -0.17
N ASN A 78 1.91 1.95 0.13
CA ASN A 78 0.79 1.01 0.36
C ASN A 78 1.20 -0.11 1.33
N ASP A 79 0.17 -0.79 1.86
CA ASP A 79 0.36 -1.72 2.98
C ASP A 79 0.40 -3.19 2.54
N ARG A 80 0.29 -3.47 1.24
CA ARG A 80 0.12 -4.83 0.72
C ARG A 80 1.27 -5.76 1.10
N ALA A 81 2.48 -5.23 1.20
CA ALA A 81 3.68 -6.00 1.53
C ALA A 81 4.02 -6.01 3.03
N GLN A 82 3.12 -5.56 3.91
CA GLN A 82 3.43 -5.34 5.33
C GLN A 82 2.93 -6.44 6.27
N LEU A 83 2.18 -7.42 5.75
CA LEU A 83 1.59 -8.51 6.54
C LEU A 83 2.63 -9.36 7.26
N VAL A 84 3.59 -9.95 6.52
CA VAL A 84 4.64 -10.80 7.12
C VAL A 84 5.63 -9.97 7.94
N PRO A 85 6.19 -8.85 7.43
CA PRO A 85 7.14 -8.05 8.21
C PRO A 85 6.60 -7.62 9.57
N MET A 86 5.37 -7.11 9.63
CA MET A 86 4.77 -6.69 10.90
C MET A 86 4.41 -7.87 11.79
N GLY A 87 3.98 -8.99 11.21
CA GLY A 87 3.69 -10.20 11.95
C GLY A 87 4.91 -10.78 12.65
N LEU A 88 6.05 -10.84 11.96
CA LEU A 88 7.30 -11.32 12.55
C LEU A 88 7.79 -10.41 13.69
N LEU A 89 7.70 -9.08 13.52
CA LEU A 89 8.05 -8.13 14.58
C LEU A 89 7.14 -8.30 15.80
N ALA A 90 5.83 -8.50 15.59
CA ALA A 90 4.90 -8.77 16.68
C ALA A 90 5.19 -10.11 17.36
N GLN A 91 5.56 -11.14 16.58
CA GLN A 91 5.94 -12.45 17.10
C GLN A 91 7.18 -12.38 17.98
N GLU A 92 8.20 -11.65 17.54
CA GLU A 92 9.44 -11.39 18.30
C GLU A 92 9.14 -10.61 19.59
N ALA A 93 8.35 -9.54 19.50
CA ALA A 93 8.01 -8.70 20.66
C ALA A 93 7.16 -9.43 21.71
N THR A 94 6.26 -10.33 21.28
CA THR A 94 5.36 -11.06 22.18
C THR A 94 5.94 -12.40 22.64
N GLY A 95 6.93 -12.95 21.92
CA GLY A 95 7.48 -14.29 22.15
C GLY A 95 6.51 -15.42 21.79
N CYS A 96 5.40 -15.13 21.12
CA CYS A 96 4.38 -16.12 20.77
C CYS A 96 4.81 -16.94 19.54
N ALA A 97 5.00 -18.25 19.69
CA ALA A 97 5.38 -19.10 18.55
C ALA A 97 4.31 -19.15 17.44
N THR A 98 3.04 -19.01 17.80
CA THR A 98 1.91 -18.93 16.86
C THR A 98 1.13 -17.66 17.12
N LEU A 99 0.92 -16.84 16.09
CA LEU A 99 0.30 -15.52 16.23
C LEU A 99 -0.89 -15.34 15.27
N PRO A 100 -2.14 -15.43 15.77
CA PRO A 100 -3.32 -14.99 15.03
C PRO A 100 -3.30 -13.48 14.86
N MET A 101 -3.44 -13.00 13.62
CA MET A 101 -3.39 -11.58 13.30
C MET A 101 -4.64 -11.16 12.56
N LEU A 102 -5.28 -10.09 13.02
CA LEU A 102 -6.35 -9.44 12.27
C LEU A 102 -5.75 -8.23 11.54
N THR A 103 -5.91 -8.18 10.22
CA THR A 103 -5.41 -7.06 9.42
C THR A 103 -6.53 -6.39 8.64
N ASP A 104 -6.27 -5.15 8.22
CA ASP A 104 -7.18 -4.46 7.32
C ASP A 104 -7.16 -5.04 5.89
N ARG A 105 -8.05 -4.52 5.04
CA ARG A 105 -8.14 -4.89 3.63
C ARG A 105 -6.97 -4.38 2.78
N GLY A 106 -6.29 -3.32 3.21
CA GLY A 106 -5.15 -2.73 2.50
C GLY A 106 -3.94 -3.66 2.47
N SER A 107 -3.83 -4.51 3.49
CA SER A 107 -2.79 -5.51 3.67
C SER A 107 -3.01 -6.82 2.90
N LEU A 108 -4.10 -6.94 2.12
CA LEU A 108 -4.41 -8.16 1.37
C LEU A 108 -3.48 -8.33 0.17
N ASP A 109 -2.58 -9.32 0.27
CA ASP A 109 -1.68 -9.73 -0.80
C ASP A 109 -1.49 -11.26 -0.76
N GLY A 110 -1.59 -11.93 -1.91
CA GLY A 110 -1.56 -13.39 -2.00
C GLY A 110 -0.18 -13.97 -1.68
N ASP A 111 0.88 -13.32 -2.12
CA ASP A 111 2.26 -13.76 -1.90
C ASP A 111 2.62 -13.61 -0.42
N GLN A 112 2.14 -12.54 0.23
CA GLN A 112 2.30 -12.37 1.68
C GLN A 112 1.54 -13.43 2.48
N VAL A 113 0.30 -13.76 2.10
CA VAL A 113 -0.48 -14.80 2.79
C VAL A 113 0.22 -16.16 2.66
N LEU A 114 0.74 -16.48 1.47
CA LEU A 114 1.54 -17.69 1.26
C LEU A 114 2.82 -17.68 2.09
N ALA A 115 3.51 -16.53 2.17
CA ALA A 115 4.74 -16.40 2.95
C ALA A 115 4.53 -16.52 4.47
N CYS A 116 3.30 -16.49 4.98
CA CYS A 116 3.01 -16.84 6.37
C CYS A 116 3.16 -18.34 6.65
N GLU A 117 3.10 -19.21 5.62
CA GLU A 117 3.25 -20.65 5.82
C GLU A 117 4.60 -21.00 6.44
N GLY A 118 4.58 -21.83 7.48
CA GLY A 118 5.78 -22.25 8.21
C GLY A 118 6.36 -21.21 9.18
N THR A 119 5.80 -19.99 9.25
CA THR A 119 6.27 -18.93 10.17
C THR A 119 5.56 -18.95 11.54
N GLY A 120 4.39 -19.60 11.63
CA GLY A 120 3.51 -19.53 12.80
C GLY A 120 2.57 -18.32 12.79
N LEU A 121 2.65 -17.44 11.79
CA LEU A 121 1.70 -16.35 11.58
C LEU A 121 0.39 -16.89 10.98
N LEU A 122 -0.74 -16.54 11.59
CA LEU A 122 -2.07 -16.95 11.15
C LEU A 122 -2.88 -15.70 10.75
N PRO A 123 -2.74 -15.20 9.51
CA PRO A 123 -3.39 -13.97 9.08
C PRO A 123 -4.89 -14.16 8.80
N CYS A 124 -5.71 -13.33 9.41
CA CYS A 124 -7.13 -13.17 9.14
C CYS A 124 -7.32 -11.85 8.37
N VAL A 125 -7.39 -11.94 7.04
CA VAL A 125 -7.55 -10.77 6.17
C VAL A 125 -8.94 -10.77 5.54
N GLN A 126 -9.60 -9.61 5.55
CA GLN A 126 -10.90 -9.47 4.89
C GLN A 126 -10.77 -9.63 3.36
N LYS A 127 -11.45 -10.63 2.80
CA LYS A 127 -11.49 -10.86 1.35
C LYS A 127 -12.10 -9.67 0.62
N THR A 128 -11.36 -9.10 -0.32
CA THR A 128 -11.87 -7.98 -1.14
C THR A 128 -12.59 -8.51 -2.37
N LEU A 129 -13.86 -8.12 -2.54
CA LEU A 129 -14.59 -8.31 -3.79
C LEU A 129 -14.08 -7.28 -4.82
N THR A 130 -13.09 -7.65 -5.61
CA THR A 130 -12.48 -6.77 -6.63
C THR A 130 -13.27 -6.72 -7.93
N SER A 131 -14.19 -7.67 -8.16
CA SER A 131 -15.02 -7.67 -9.37
C SER A 131 -16.20 -6.72 -9.21
N ASN A 132 -16.43 -5.87 -10.23
CA ASN A 132 -17.68 -5.12 -10.35
C ASN A 132 -18.86 -6.05 -10.73
N HIS A 133 -18.66 -7.37 -10.81
CA HIS A 133 -19.69 -8.33 -11.17
C HIS A 133 -20.89 -8.28 -10.23
N ALA A 134 -20.66 -8.21 -8.91
CA ALA A 134 -21.74 -8.01 -7.94
C ALA A 134 -22.56 -6.75 -8.24
N LYS A 135 -21.91 -5.64 -8.58
CA LYS A 135 -22.56 -4.37 -8.96
C LYS A 135 -23.27 -4.43 -10.32
N ARG A 136 -22.90 -5.39 -11.17
CA ARG A 136 -23.49 -5.64 -12.49
C ARG A 136 -24.48 -6.82 -12.47
N CYS A 137 -24.84 -7.34 -11.29
CA CYS A 137 -25.68 -8.53 -11.12
C CYS A 137 -25.15 -9.77 -11.86
N LEU A 138 -23.82 -9.90 -11.94
CA LEU A 138 -23.12 -11.05 -12.52
C LEU A 138 -22.53 -11.91 -11.39
N PHE A 139 -22.35 -13.21 -11.67
CA PHE A 139 -21.75 -14.15 -10.72
C PHE A 139 -20.33 -13.72 -10.30
N THR A 140 -20.08 -13.88 -9.01
CA THR A 140 -18.82 -13.65 -8.32
C THR A 140 -18.20 -14.99 -7.94
N GLY A 141 -16.91 -15.01 -7.60
CA GLY A 141 -16.26 -16.21 -7.09
C GLY A 141 -16.87 -16.77 -5.79
N GLN A 142 -17.78 -16.04 -5.13
CA GLN A 142 -18.53 -16.53 -3.96
C GLN A 142 -19.78 -17.32 -4.35
N ASP A 143 -20.24 -17.18 -5.60
CA ASP A 143 -21.42 -17.88 -6.12
C ASP A 143 -21.09 -19.30 -6.64
N PHE A 144 -19.80 -19.66 -6.64
CA PHE A 144 -19.33 -20.98 -7.04
C PHE A 144 -18.96 -21.81 -5.81
N VAL A 145 -19.60 -22.96 -5.66
CA VAL A 145 -19.23 -23.99 -4.68
C VAL A 145 -18.48 -25.08 -5.43
N TYR A 146 -17.29 -25.43 -4.94
CA TYR A 146 -16.52 -26.52 -5.50
C TYR A 146 -17.14 -27.85 -5.06
N ASP A 147 -17.53 -28.69 -6.02
CA ASP A 147 -18.00 -30.04 -5.75
C ASP A 147 -16.82 -31.02 -5.83
N THR A 148 -16.48 -31.63 -4.70
CA THR A 148 -15.35 -32.55 -4.56
C THR A 148 -15.63 -33.93 -5.15
N GLU A 149 -16.87 -34.27 -5.48
CA GLU A 149 -17.27 -35.62 -5.93
C GLU A 149 -17.06 -35.86 -7.44
N GLU A 150 -16.82 -34.81 -8.24
CA GLU A 150 -16.61 -34.91 -9.71
C GLU A 150 -15.23 -34.37 -10.18
N GLY A 151 -14.17 -34.55 -9.39
CA GLY A 151 -12.81 -34.13 -9.79
C GLY A 151 -12.09 -35.18 -10.64
N SER A 152 -11.89 -34.89 -11.94
CA SER A 152 -10.97 -35.59 -12.86
C SER A 152 -9.54 -35.04 -12.79
#